data_AF-A0A7I8CRB7-F1
#
_entry.id   AF-A0A7I8CRB7-F1
#
_cell.length_a   1.000
_cell.length_b   1.000
_cell.length_c   1.000
_cell.angle_alpha   90.00
_cell.angle_beta   90.00
_cell.angle_gamma   90.00
#
_symmetry.space_group_name_H-M   'P 1'
#
loop_
_entity.id
_entity.type
_entity.pdbx_description
1 polymer ?
#
loop_
_entity_poly.entity_id
_entity_poly.type
_entity_poly.pdbx_seq_one_letter_code
_entity_poly.pdbx_strand_id
1 'polypeptide(L)'
;MSQVSRVLKAAAVIVLAAGFTIGHAADDDAYVVTPLVSNLAGAAPKVDRVLQNAWGIAFSPAASPFWVNDNATGCSTLYDGEGTKVPLQVSIPLPGNVIPPGSCHPVLASNPPNPTPAAPTGIVWNPSSAFLVPGTTIPAAFIFATEDGTISAWAGGLNPANNAVIAVDNSSSPSAANGAVYKGLVFGVNEKGAFLFATNFRSGRIDVFGPSGGTKGLFMPATTDGNFTDPNIPAGYAPFGIANIDGDLFVTYAQQNAEKHDDVAGNGHGFVDVFDTDGHLLRRFASRGTLDSPWGITRASFAFGRFSGKILIGNFGNGRINVFNNDGTFVDQLENPYGNPLAIDGLWTLTLGGGRNSSSDTLYFSAGPNKETNGLFGTITPVSGSNSISNSTVN
;
A
#
# COMPACT_ATOMS: atom_id res chain seq x y z
N MET A 1 -16.10 41.61 34.82
CA MET A 1 -15.36 41.03 35.96
C MET A 1 -15.53 39.52 35.91
N SER A 2 -14.41 38.81 35.78
CA SER A 2 -14.17 37.39 36.07
C SER A 2 -15.31 36.38 35.86
N GLN A 3 -15.19 35.53 34.84
CA GLN A 3 -15.45 34.11 35.05
C GLN A 3 -14.39 33.25 34.35
N VAL A 4 -13.65 32.55 35.20
CA VAL A 4 -12.69 31.49 34.90
C VAL A 4 -13.49 30.22 34.59
N SER A 5 -13.40 29.71 33.36
CA SER A 5 -13.90 28.36 33.03
C SER A 5 -12.72 27.39 32.92
N ARG A 6 -12.72 26.42 33.83
CA ARG A 6 -11.75 25.34 33.97
C ARG A 6 -11.65 24.49 32.70
N VAL A 7 -10.42 24.19 32.31
CA VAL A 7 -10.07 23.19 31.29
C VAL A 7 -10.28 21.79 31.88
N LEU A 8 -11.21 21.01 31.33
CA LEU A 8 -11.22 19.56 31.51
C LEU A 8 -10.36 18.93 30.42
N LYS A 9 -9.29 18.23 30.83
CA LYS A 9 -8.53 17.32 29.97
C LYS A 9 -9.39 16.08 29.72
N ALA A 10 -9.86 15.88 28.49
CA ALA A 10 -10.43 14.60 28.08
C ALA A 10 -9.28 13.65 27.74
N ALA A 11 -9.11 12.61 28.56
CA ALA A 11 -8.28 11.46 28.21
C ALA A 11 -9.06 10.59 27.21
N ALA A 12 -8.50 10.33 26.04
CA ALA A 12 -9.08 9.41 25.07
C ALA A 12 -8.83 7.97 25.52
N VAL A 13 -9.92 7.23 25.72
CA VAL A 13 -9.91 5.78 26.02
C VAL A 13 -10.04 5.03 24.71
N ILE A 14 -9.08 4.15 24.42
CA ILE A 14 -9.21 3.15 23.36
C ILE A 14 -10.24 2.13 23.84
N VAL A 15 -11.38 2.05 23.17
CA VAL A 15 -12.42 1.04 23.46
C VAL A 15 -12.17 -0.17 22.55
N LEU A 16 -11.65 -1.25 23.13
CA LEU A 16 -11.77 -2.59 22.55
C LEU A 16 -13.18 -3.11 22.93
N ALA A 17 -14.07 -3.22 21.95
CA ALA A 17 -15.37 -3.86 22.16
C ALA A 17 -15.21 -5.39 22.06
N ALA A 18 -15.32 -6.10 23.18
CA ALA A 18 -15.33 -7.56 23.24
C ALA A 18 -16.78 -8.07 23.19
N GLY A 19 -17.19 -8.61 22.03
CA GLY A 19 -18.34 -9.51 21.93
C GLY A 19 -17.84 -10.95 22.09
N PHE A 20 -18.33 -11.67 23.10
CA PHE A 20 -17.98 -13.08 23.29
C PHE A 20 -18.87 -13.98 22.43
N THR A 21 -18.31 -14.55 21.38
CA THR A 21 -18.71 -15.87 20.85
C THR A 21 -17.53 -16.80 21.05
N ILE A 22 -17.71 -17.90 21.79
CA ILE A 22 -16.66 -18.91 21.98
C ILE A 22 -16.59 -19.75 20.71
N GLY A 23 -15.83 -19.28 19.72
CA GLY A 23 -15.26 -20.12 18.68
C GLY A 23 -13.92 -20.63 19.19
N HIS A 24 -13.76 -21.95 19.31
CA HIS A 24 -12.42 -22.52 19.45
C HIS A 24 -11.75 -22.40 18.08
N ALA A 25 -10.99 -21.33 17.85
CA ALA A 25 -9.94 -21.40 16.84
C ALA A 25 -8.96 -22.48 17.33
N ALA A 26 -8.73 -23.52 16.52
CA ALA A 26 -7.57 -24.36 16.76
C ALA A 26 -6.33 -23.46 16.71
N ASP A 27 -5.35 -23.65 17.60
CA ASP A 27 -4.12 -22.83 17.64
C ASP A 27 -3.42 -22.75 16.25
N ASP A 28 -3.69 -23.68 15.33
CA ASP A 28 -3.15 -23.72 13.96
C ASP A 28 -3.89 -22.83 12.93
N ASP A 29 -5.01 -22.19 13.31
CA ASP A 29 -5.91 -21.47 12.38
C ASP A 29 -5.94 -19.95 12.56
N ALA A 30 -5.20 -19.41 13.53
CA ALA A 30 -5.20 -18.00 13.89
C ALA A 30 -3.96 -17.23 13.40
N TYR A 31 -4.09 -15.91 13.31
CA TYR A 31 -3.04 -14.99 12.87
C TYR A 31 -2.80 -13.88 13.89
N VAL A 32 -1.54 -13.57 14.15
CA VAL A 32 -1.11 -12.51 15.07
C VAL A 32 -0.65 -11.30 14.29
N VAL A 33 -1.21 -10.14 14.63
CA VAL A 33 -0.72 -8.84 14.18
C VAL A 33 0.37 -8.36 15.14
N THR A 34 1.55 -8.04 14.61
CA THR A 34 2.63 -7.43 15.39
C THR A 34 2.94 -6.03 14.87
N PRO A 35 2.47 -4.97 15.54
CA PRO A 35 2.89 -3.60 15.29
C PRO A 35 4.41 -3.44 15.44
N LEU A 36 5.08 -2.87 14.44
CA LEU A 36 6.52 -2.60 14.49
C LEU A 36 6.82 -1.13 14.69
N VAL A 37 6.20 -0.26 13.89
CA VAL A 37 6.41 1.20 13.92
C VAL A 37 5.08 1.93 13.80
N SER A 38 4.91 2.99 14.58
CA SER A 38 3.79 3.94 14.43
C SER A 38 4.20 5.34 14.83
N ASN A 39 3.53 6.37 14.30
CA ASN A 39 3.67 7.73 14.82
C ASN A 39 2.90 7.94 16.14
N LEU A 40 1.97 7.05 16.50
CA LEU A 40 1.17 7.14 17.71
C LEU A 40 1.87 6.43 18.87
N ALA A 41 2.16 7.17 19.94
CA ALA A 41 2.79 6.61 21.13
C ALA A 41 1.93 5.51 21.75
N GLY A 42 2.54 4.34 22.01
CA GLY A 42 1.87 3.17 22.58
C GLY A 42 1.18 2.25 21.55
N ALA A 43 1.07 2.66 20.27
CA ALA A 43 0.52 1.81 19.22
C ALA A 43 1.53 0.78 18.68
N ALA A 44 2.83 1.06 18.80
CA ALA A 44 3.93 0.20 18.42
C ALA A 44 5.13 0.43 19.35
N PRO A 45 6.07 -0.53 19.47
CA PRO A 45 7.26 -0.37 20.31
C PRO A 45 8.20 0.74 19.81
N LYS A 46 8.24 0.99 18.50
CA LYS A 46 9.07 2.04 17.88
C LYS A 46 8.16 3.18 17.43
N VAL A 47 8.49 4.40 17.85
CA VAL A 47 7.73 5.59 17.50
C VAL A 47 8.47 6.41 16.46
N ASP A 48 7.83 6.64 15.31
CA ASP A 48 8.32 7.54 14.27
C ASP A 48 7.24 8.54 13.88
N ARG A 49 7.42 9.81 14.29
CA ARG A 49 6.40 10.84 14.09
C ARG A 49 6.16 11.19 12.61
N VAL A 50 7.06 10.80 11.71
CA VAL A 50 6.91 11.03 10.27
C VAL A 50 5.97 10.00 9.61
N LEU A 51 5.84 8.80 10.21
CA LEU A 51 5.01 7.71 9.70
C LEU A 51 3.51 7.99 9.90
N GLN A 52 2.94 8.85 9.06
CA GLN A 52 1.52 9.21 9.05
C GLN A 52 0.89 8.77 7.73
N ASN A 53 -0.25 8.08 7.82
CA ASN A 53 -0.87 7.39 6.69
C ASN A 53 0.12 6.49 5.93
N ALA A 54 0.61 5.43 6.61
CA ALA A 54 1.56 4.51 6.00
C ALA A 54 0.86 3.74 4.86
N TRP A 55 1.24 4.01 3.61
CA TRP A 55 0.45 3.61 2.44
C TRP A 55 1.13 2.50 1.62
N GLY A 56 1.99 2.85 0.67
CA GLY A 56 2.73 1.88 -0.14
C GLY A 56 3.93 1.29 0.59
N ILE A 57 4.25 0.02 0.31
CA ILE A 57 5.50 -0.64 0.75
C ILE A 57 6.24 -1.18 -0.47
N ALA A 58 7.55 -0.93 -0.55
CA ALA A 58 8.44 -1.63 -1.51
C ALA A 58 9.82 -1.89 -0.90
N PHE A 59 10.52 -2.86 -1.47
CA PHE A 59 11.92 -3.13 -1.20
C PHE A 59 12.51 -3.83 -2.42
N SER A 60 13.81 -3.73 -2.62
CA SER A 60 14.49 -4.59 -3.59
C SER A 60 14.84 -5.92 -2.92
N PRO A 61 14.84 -7.04 -3.66
CA PRO A 61 15.42 -8.28 -3.18
C PRO A 61 16.86 -8.09 -2.68
N ALA A 62 17.33 -8.99 -1.80
CA ALA A 62 18.68 -9.01 -1.24
C ALA A 62 19.02 -7.86 -0.26
N ALA A 63 18.22 -7.77 0.82
CA ALA A 63 18.52 -6.98 2.02
C ALA A 63 18.44 -5.44 1.90
N SER A 64 17.67 -4.92 0.95
CA SER A 64 17.23 -3.52 0.99
C SER A 64 16.24 -3.29 2.14
N PRO A 65 16.27 -2.16 2.85
CA PRO A 65 15.21 -1.83 3.80
C PRO A 65 13.84 -1.75 3.11
N PHE A 66 12.78 -1.88 3.91
CA PHE A 66 11.43 -1.56 3.52
C PHE A 66 11.26 -0.06 3.40
N TRP A 67 10.87 0.40 2.22
CA TRP A 67 10.44 1.76 1.94
C TRP A 67 8.95 1.82 2.17
N VAL A 68 8.52 2.74 3.04
CA VAL A 68 7.12 2.95 3.38
C VAL A 68 6.76 4.38 3.01
N ASN A 69 5.74 4.55 2.16
CA ASN A 69 5.25 5.88 1.83
C ASN A 69 4.44 6.45 3.00
N ASP A 70 4.87 7.59 3.51
CA ASP A 70 4.20 8.37 4.54
C ASP A 70 3.32 9.41 3.83
N ASN A 71 2.13 9.00 3.43
CA ASN A 71 1.28 9.80 2.54
C ASN A 71 1.02 11.21 3.12
N ALA A 72 0.73 11.32 4.41
CA ALA A 72 0.41 12.62 5.01
C ALA A 72 1.63 13.56 5.18
N THR A 73 2.87 13.05 5.16
CA THR A 73 4.08 13.87 5.35
C THR A 73 4.88 14.09 4.07
N GLY A 74 4.42 13.57 2.93
CA GLY A 74 5.12 13.69 1.64
C GLY A 74 6.51 13.06 1.66
N CYS A 75 6.61 11.91 2.31
CA CYS A 75 7.87 11.23 2.57
C CYS A 75 7.81 9.75 2.21
N SER A 76 8.98 9.16 2.03
CA SER A 76 9.17 7.73 2.18
C SER A 76 10.23 7.47 3.26
N THR A 77 9.80 6.84 4.35
CA THR A 77 10.64 6.37 5.45
C THR A 77 11.11 4.95 5.21
N LEU A 78 12.28 4.62 5.76
CA LEU A 78 12.91 3.32 5.55
C LEU A 78 13.05 2.58 6.88
N TYR A 79 12.69 1.30 6.90
CA TYR A 79 12.81 0.42 8.07
C TYR A 79 13.43 -0.93 7.68
N ASP A 80 14.08 -1.62 8.62
CA ASP A 80 14.28 -3.07 8.48
C ASP A 80 13.01 -3.86 8.83
N GLY A 81 13.04 -5.17 8.66
CA GLY A 81 11.93 -6.07 8.92
C GLY A 81 11.52 -6.19 10.39
N GLU A 82 12.30 -5.66 11.33
CA GLU A 82 11.90 -5.48 12.73
C GLU A 82 11.40 -4.06 13.03
N GLY A 83 11.34 -3.17 12.04
CA GLY A 83 10.88 -1.78 12.20
C GLY A 83 11.96 -0.79 12.64
N THR A 84 13.24 -1.16 12.61
CA THR A 84 14.33 -0.25 12.95
C THR A 84 14.50 0.77 11.83
N LYS A 85 14.37 2.06 12.18
CA LYS A 85 14.48 3.15 11.22
C LYS A 85 15.88 3.26 10.63
N VAL A 86 15.95 3.40 9.31
CA VAL A 86 17.16 3.77 8.57
C VAL A 86 17.22 5.30 8.46
N PRO A 87 18.42 5.92 8.56
CA PRO A 87 18.52 7.38 8.58
C PRO A 87 18.02 8.10 7.32
N LEU A 88 18.09 7.46 6.15
CA LEU A 88 17.59 8.04 4.90
C LEU A 88 16.08 8.14 4.95
N GLN A 89 15.58 9.33 4.58
CA GLN A 89 14.19 9.59 4.26
C GLN A 89 14.17 10.27 2.89
N VAL A 90 13.21 9.93 2.03
CA VAL A 90 13.11 10.55 0.71
C VAL A 90 11.87 11.42 0.64
N SER A 91 12.08 12.72 0.38
CA SER A 91 11.01 13.68 0.15
C SER A 91 10.45 13.52 -1.25
N ILE A 92 9.12 13.42 -1.33
CA ILE A 92 8.38 13.30 -2.58
C ILE A 92 7.92 14.69 -3.03
N PRO A 93 8.22 15.12 -4.27
CA PRO A 93 7.88 16.44 -4.75
C PRO A 93 6.39 16.60 -5.10
N LEU A 94 5.88 17.80 -4.86
CA LEU A 94 4.64 18.32 -5.42
C LEU A 94 4.77 18.55 -6.94
N PRO A 95 3.64 18.65 -7.68
CA PRO A 95 3.62 19.05 -9.09
C PRO A 95 4.53 20.26 -9.38
N GLY A 96 5.19 20.24 -10.54
CA GLY A 96 6.27 21.19 -10.85
C GLY A 96 7.63 20.88 -10.21
N ASN A 97 7.78 19.68 -9.62
CA ASN A 97 9.01 19.16 -9.03
C ASN A 97 9.51 19.98 -7.83
N VAL A 98 8.59 20.40 -6.96
CA VAL A 98 8.87 21.26 -5.80
C VAL A 98 8.83 20.44 -4.53
N ILE A 99 9.88 20.50 -3.71
CA ILE A 99 9.90 19.89 -2.38
C ILE A 99 9.44 20.94 -1.36
N PRO A 100 8.26 20.79 -0.74
CA PRO A 100 7.78 21.75 0.24
C PRO A 100 8.61 21.68 1.54
N PRO A 101 8.78 22.79 2.28
CA PRO A 101 9.56 22.80 3.53
C PRO A 101 9.03 21.85 4.62
N GLY A 102 7.75 21.47 4.55
CA GLY A 102 7.12 20.52 5.46
C GLY A 102 7.30 19.05 5.10
N SER A 103 7.94 18.72 3.96
CA SER A 103 8.19 17.32 3.57
C SER A 103 9.01 16.58 4.61
N CYS A 104 8.66 15.30 4.85
CA CYS A 104 9.31 14.45 5.83
C CYS A 104 9.31 15.00 7.27
N HIS A 105 8.35 15.87 7.59
CA HIS A 105 8.11 16.36 8.94
C HIS A 105 6.70 15.98 9.42
N PRO A 106 6.52 15.74 10.73
CA PRO A 106 5.20 15.41 11.28
C PRO A 106 4.19 16.52 10.99
N VAL A 107 3.06 16.14 10.38
CA VAL A 107 1.92 17.03 10.17
C VAL A 107 1.05 17.05 11.42
N LEU A 108 0.88 18.25 11.99
CA LEU A 108 0.03 18.49 13.14
C LEU A 108 -1.24 19.19 12.69
N ALA A 109 -2.41 18.61 12.98
CA ALA A 109 -3.70 19.21 12.63
C ALA A 109 -3.88 20.63 13.21
N SER A 110 -3.22 20.93 14.33
CA SER A 110 -3.25 22.27 14.95
C SER A 110 -2.39 23.32 14.25
N ASN A 111 -1.46 22.90 13.39
CA ASN A 111 -0.58 23.78 12.63
C ASN A 111 -0.19 23.10 11.31
N PRO A 112 -1.13 23.00 10.36
CA PRO A 112 -0.88 22.33 9.11
C PRO A 112 0.19 23.09 8.29
N PRO A 113 1.11 22.37 7.63
CA PRO A 113 2.08 22.98 6.71
C PRO A 113 1.38 23.68 5.54
N ASN A 114 2.03 24.73 5.02
CA ASN A 114 1.60 25.42 3.81
C ASN A 114 2.81 25.66 2.88
N PRO A 115 2.83 25.11 1.65
CA PRO A 115 1.83 24.19 1.11
C PRO A 115 1.79 22.86 1.87
N THR A 116 0.68 22.13 1.74
CA THR A 116 0.59 20.74 2.21
C THR A 116 1.65 19.89 1.50
N PRO A 117 2.31 18.94 2.19
CA PRO A 117 3.20 17.96 1.56
C PRO A 117 2.51 17.19 0.43
N ALA A 118 3.31 16.64 -0.48
CA ALA A 118 2.80 15.69 -1.47
C ALA A 118 2.16 14.48 -0.77
N ALA A 119 1.26 13.79 -1.47
CA ALA A 119 0.51 12.65 -0.97
C ALA A 119 0.95 11.35 -1.68
N PRO A 120 2.12 10.76 -1.33
CA PRO A 120 2.59 9.54 -1.97
C PRO A 120 1.73 8.32 -1.63
N THR A 121 1.48 7.46 -2.63
CA THR A 121 0.61 6.28 -2.53
C THR A 121 1.38 5.01 -2.87
N GLY A 122 1.26 4.51 -4.10
CA GLY A 122 2.01 3.36 -4.60
C GLY A 122 3.51 3.64 -4.70
N ILE A 123 4.31 2.60 -4.47
CA ILE A 123 5.75 2.60 -4.63
C ILE A 123 6.18 1.25 -5.20
N VAL A 124 7.17 1.26 -6.08
CA VAL A 124 7.79 0.04 -6.61
C VAL A 124 9.30 0.15 -6.60
N TRP A 125 9.97 -0.98 -6.35
CA TRP A 125 11.36 -1.16 -6.75
C TRP A 125 11.43 -1.27 -8.27
N ASN A 126 12.42 -0.64 -8.89
CA ASN A 126 12.65 -0.71 -10.33
C ASN A 126 13.63 -1.85 -10.68
N PRO A 127 13.17 -2.94 -11.32
CA PRO A 127 14.03 -4.04 -11.77
C PRO A 127 14.79 -3.73 -13.08
N SER A 128 14.50 -2.60 -13.73
CA SER A 128 15.01 -2.26 -15.06
C SER A 128 16.09 -1.19 -14.99
N SER A 129 17.08 -1.26 -15.87
CA SER A 129 18.08 -0.21 -16.04
C SER A 129 17.57 1.02 -16.80
N ALA A 130 16.36 0.95 -17.34
CA ALA A 130 15.94 1.89 -18.37
C ALA A 130 15.06 3.04 -17.85
N PHE A 131 14.33 2.85 -16.74
CA PHE A 131 13.65 3.96 -16.07
C PHE A 131 14.69 4.82 -15.34
N LEU A 132 15.14 5.90 -15.98
CA LEU A 132 16.16 6.80 -15.46
C LEU A 132 15.54 7.92 -14.62
N VAL A 133 16.25 8.35 -13.57
CA VAL A 133 15.87 9.56 -12.83
C VAL A 133 15.95 10.76 -13.80
N PRO A 134 14.87 11.53 -13.99
CA PRO A 134 14.82 12.64 -14.94
C PRO A 134 15.96 13.64 -14.73
N GLY A 135 16.54 14.12 -15.84
CA GLY A 135 17.69 15.03 -15.80
C GLY A 135 19.03 14.35 -15.50
N THR A 136 19.06 13.02 -15.38
CA THR A 136 20.27 12.23 -15.12
C THR A 136 20.36 11.02 -16.05
N THR A 137 21.48 10.29 -15.96
CA THR A 137 21.64 8.96 -16.57
C THR A 137 21.58 7.83 -15.55
N ILE A 138 21.13 8.11 -14.32
CA ILE A 138 21.11 7.15 -13.21
C ILE A 138 19.79 6.37 -13.29
N PRO A 139 19.81 5.03 -13.37
CA PRO A 139 18.59 4.24 -13.24
C PRO A 139 17.91 4.50 -11.90
N ALA A 140 16.60 4.74 -11.92
CA ALA A 140 15.80 4.85 -10.72
C ALA A 140 15.92 3.55 -9.91
N ALA A 141 16.08 3.65 -8.60
CA ALA A 141 15.99 2.51 -7.70
C ALA A 141 14.53 2.29 -7.27
N PHE A 142 13.81 3.38 -6.98
CA PHE A 142 12.41 3.37 -6.57
C PHE A 142 11.61 4.43 -7.33
N ILE A 143 10.34 4.11 -7.58
CA ILE A 143 9.40 4.95 -8.30
C ILE A 143 8.13 5.09 -7.45
N PHE A 144 7.59 6.30 -7.37
CA PHE A 144 6.51 6.68 -6.47
C PHE A 144 5.36 7.29 -7.26
N ALA A 145 4.14 6.94 -6.89
CA ALA A 145 2.90 7.60 -7.33
C ALA A 145 2.40 8.55 -6.23
N THR A 146 1.60 9.54 -6.63
CA THR A 146 0.95 10.47 -5.71
C THR A 146 -0.51 10.69 -6.07
N GLU A 147 -1.31 11.05 -5.06
CA GLU A 147 -2.67 11.56 -5.29
C GLU A 147 -2.65 12.93 -5.98
N ASP A 148 -1.51 13.63 -5.96
CA ASP A 148 -1.26 14.88 -6.67
C ASP A 148 -1.14 14.69 -8.20
N GLY A 149 -1.25 13.46 -8.70
CA GLY A 149 -1.22 13.16 -10.14
C GLY A 149 0.19 13.12 -10.72
N THR A 150 1.19 12.79 -9.90
CA THR A 150 2.59 12.72 -10.33
C THR A 150 3.18 11.33 -10.16
N ILE A 151 4.14 10.99 -11.03
CA ILE A 151 5.06 9.86 -10.86
C ILE A 151 6.46 10.44 -10.69
N SER A 152 7.15 10.05 -9.63
CA SER A 152 8.52 10.49 -9.34
C SER A 152 9.48 9.30 -9.21
N ALA A 153 10.77 9.57 -9.40
CA ALA A 153 11.83 8.58 -9.41
C ALA A 153 12.97 9.01 -8.48
N TRP A 154 13.56 8.05 -7.79
CA TRP A 154 14.70 8.27 -6.90
C TRP A 154 15.78 7.21 -7.11
N ALA A 155 17.04 7.60 -6.94
CA ALA A 155 18.18 6.69 -6.86
C ALA A 155 19.25 7.24 -5.91
N GLY A 156 20.16 6.37 -5.46
CA GLY A 156 21.37 6.82 -4.77
C GLY A 156 22.28 7.62 -5.69
N GLY A 157 22.98 8.62 -5.15
CA GLY A 157 23.90 9.49 -5.90
C GLY A 157 23.28 10.77 -6.47
N LEU A 158 22.00 11.05 -6.18
CA LEU A 158 21.38 12.34 -6.47
C LEU A 158 21.93 13.45 -5.57
N ASN A 159 21.82 14.69 -6.04
CA ASN A 159 22.11 15.88 -5.25
C ASN A 159 20.95 16.87 -5.38
N PRO A 160 20.16 17.09 -4.31
CA PRO A 160 20.28 16.48 -2.99
C PRO A 160 19.89 14.99 -2.96
N ALA A 161 20.54 14.21 -2.10
CA ALA A 161 20.41 12.75 -2.08
C ALA A 161 19.06 12.25 -1.54
N ASN A 162 18.31 13.10 -0.85
CA ASN A 162 17.06 12.79 -0.17
C ASN A 162 15.82 13.26 -0.94
N ASN A 163 15.93 13.71 -2.19
CA ASN A 163 14.79 14.19 -2.97
C ASN A 163 14.55 13.27 -4.18
N ALA A 164 13.32 12.80 -4.33
CA ALA A 164 12.86 12.21 -5.59
C ALA A 164 12.68 13.32 -6.65
N VAL A 165 12.63 12.92 -7.92
CA VAL A 165 12.48 13.83 -9.07
C VAL A 165 11.26 13.41 -9.88
N ILE A 166 10.37 14.36 -10.20
CA ILE A 166 9.20 14.09 -11.04
C ILE A 166 9.60 13.64 -12.44
N ALA A 167 9.05 12.49 -12.84
CA ALA A 167 9.18 11.92 -14.17
C ALA A 167 7.91 12.09 -15.02
N VAL A 168 6.74 12.09 -14.39
CA VAL A 168 5.44 12.35 -15.02
C VAL A 168 4.65 13.32 -14.16
N ASP A 169 4.10 14.36 -14.78
CA ASP A 169 3.20 15.32 -14.13
C ASP A 169 1.88 15.39 -14.90
N ASN A 170 0.88 14.66 -14.40
CA ASN A 170 -0.49 14.64 -14.91
C ASN A 170 -1.46 15.32 -13.93
N SER A 171 -0.94 16.12 -13.00
CA SER A 171 -1.73 16.88 -12.00
C SER A 171 -2.76 17.83 -12.60
N SER A 172 -2.57 18.20 -13.87
CA SER A 172 -3.47 19.08 -14.62
C SER A 172 -4.02 18.44 -15.89
N SER A 173 -3.98 17.12 -16.00
CA SER A 173 -4.49 16.38 -17.16
C SER A 173 -5.77 15.61 -16.81
N PRO A 174 -6.90 15.83 -17.50
CA PRO A 174 -7.09 16.72 -18.66
C PRO A 174 -7.28 18.20 -18.30
N SER A 175 -7.41 18.54 -17.02
CA SER A 175 -7.49 19.92 -16.51
C SER A 175 -7.01 19.97 -15.06
N ALA A 176 -6.66 21.15 -14.54
CA ALA A 176 -6.24 21.34 -13.14
C ALA A 176 -7.27 20.83 -12.11
N ALA A 177 -8.57 20.89 -12.43
CA ALA A 177 -9.63 20.39 -11.55
C ALA A 177 -9.84 18.87 -11.64
N ASN A 178 -9.33 18.23 -12.69
CA ASN A 178 -9.54 16.81 -12.98
C ASN A 178 -8.24 16.05 -13.22
N GLY A 179 -7.14 16.52 -12.62
CA GLY A 179 -5.84 15.87 -12.68
C GLY A 179 -5.88 14.41 -12.24
N ALA A 180 -4.87 13.64 -12.66
CA ALA A 180 -4.72 12.26 -12.23
C ALA A 180 -4.70 12.14 -10.69
N VAL A 181 -5.23 11.04 -10.18
CA VAL A 181 -5.09 10.64 -8.77
C VAL A 181 -4.51 9.23 -8.80
N TYR A 182 -3.18 9.13 -8.66
CA TYR A 182 -2.51 7.84 -8.73
C TYR A 182 -2.55 7.12 -7.40
N LYS A 183 -2.89 5.83 -7.46
CA LYS A 183 -3.03 4.96 -6.29
C LYS A 183 -1.95 3.86 -6.36
N GLY A 184 -2.30 2.61 -6.67
CA GLY A 184 -1.33 1.52 -6.86
C GLY A 184 -0.40 1.69 -8.07
N LEU A 185 0.83 1.16 -7.93
CA LEU A 185 1.87 1.04 -8.96
C LEU A 185 2.38 -0.40 -9.04
N VAL A 186 2.67 -0.89 -10.25
CA VAL A 186 3.38 -2.15 -10.43
C VAL A 186 4.21 -2.17 -11.72
N PHE A 187 5.24 -3.01 -11.74
CA PHE A 187 5.95 -3.38 -12.97
C PHE A 187 5.34 -4.63 -13.62
N GLY A 188 5.37 -4.66 -14.95
CA GLY A 188 5.11 -5.87 -15.73
C GLY A 188 6.01 -5.92 -16.95
N VAL A 189 6.12 -7.10 -17.55
CA VAL A 189 6.90 -7.32 -18.77
C VAL A 189 6.04 -8.02 -19.82
N ASN A 190 6.21 -7.64 -21.07
CA ASN A 190 5.69 -8.35 -22.24
C ASN A 190 6.77 -8.37 -23.33
N GLU A 191 6.40 -8.81 -24.54
CA GLU A 191 7.32 -8.87 -25.68
C GLU A 191 7.89 -7.49 -26.08
N LYS A 192 7.20 -6.39 -25.74
CA LYS A 192 7.60 -5.01 -26.02
C LYS A 192 8.54 -4.42 -24.95
N GLY A 193 8.80 -5.13 -23.85
CA GLY A 193 9.74 -4.75 -22.79
C GLY A 193 9.11 -4.64 -21.40
N ALA A 194 9.74 -3.83 -20.53
CA ALA A 194 9.25 -3.55 -19.19
C ALA A 194 8.37 -2.29 -19.16
N PHE A 195 7.24 -2.39 -18.47
CA PHE A 195 6.24 -1.33 -18.35
C PHE A 195 5.94 -1.06 -16.88
N LEU A 196 5.69 0.21 -16.59
CA LEU A 196 5.16 0.66 -15.32
C LEU A 196 3.66 0.93 -15.49
N PHE A 197 2.84 0.30 -14.66
CA PHE A 197 1.39 0.45 -14.65
C PHE A 197 0.98 1.24 -13.42
N ALA A 198 0.16 2.28 -13.63
CA ALA A 198 -0.34 3.14 -12.57
C ALA A 198 -1.86 3.19 -12.60
N THR A 199 -2.48 2.83 -11.47
CA THR A 199 -3.93 2.99 -11.32
C THR A 199 -4.27 4.48 -11.16
N ASN A 200 -5.01 5.04 -12.11
CA ASN A 200 -5.45 6.42 -12.09
C ASN A 200 -6.92 6.45 -11.67
N PHE A 201 -7.13 6.53 -10.36
CA PHE A 201 -8.43 6.37 -9.74
C PHE A 201 -9.45 7.36 -10.30
N ARG A 202 -9.11 8.66 -10.36
CA ARG A 202 -10.04 9.70 -10.84
C ARG A 202 -10.55 9.43 -12.26
N SER A 203 -9.66 9.00 -13.16
CA SER A 203 -10.02 8.72 -14.55
C SER A 203 -10.72 7.37 -14.75
N GLY A 204 -10.58 6.44 -13.80
CA GLY A 204 -11.04 5.05 -13.95
C GLY A 204 -10.22 4.24 -14.93
N ARG A 205 -8.93 4.57 -15.11
CA ARG A 205 -8.01 3.94 -16.07
C ARG A 205 -6.77 3.40 -15.36
N ILE A 206 -6.04 2.55 -16.07
CA ILE A 206 -4.64 2.24 -15.78
C ILE A 206 -3.79 2.99 -16.80
N ASP A 207 -2.99 3.93 -16.33
CA ASP A 207 -2.01 4.63 -17.16
C ASP A 207 -0.76 3.75 -17.26
N VAL A 208 -0.24 3.62 -18.48
CA VAL A 208 0.92 2.77 -18.78
C VAL A 208 2.08 3.63 -19.22
N PHE A 209 3.25 3.38 -18.64
CA PHE A 209 4.49 4.05 -19.00
C PHE A 209 5.52 3.01 -19.47
N GLY A 210 6.25 3.36 -20.51
CA GLY A 210 7.22 2.44 -21.10
C GLY A 210 8.33 3.14 -21.87
N PRO A 211 9.19 2.33 -22.51
CA PRO A 211 10.34 2.83 -23.23
C PRO A 211 9.99 3.79 -24.37
N SER A 212 10.78 4.85 -24.56
CA SER A 212 10.86 5.54 -25.85
C SER A 212 12.32 5.77 -26.24
N GLY A 213 12.63 5.65 -27.53
CA GLY A 213 13.97 5.77 -28.10
C GLY A 213 14.50 7.22 -28.16
N GLY A 214 14.63 7.90 -27.01
CA GLY A 214 15.16 9.25 -26.91
C GLY A 214 15.95 9.51 -25.61
N THR A 215 16.55 10.71 -25.49
CA THR A 215 17.41 11.15 -24.36
C THR A 215 16.67 11.47 -23.06
N LYS A 216 15.38 11.20 -22.97
CA LYS A 216 14.56 11.31 -21.76
C LYS A 216 14.10 9.91 -21.41
N GLY A 217 14.53 9.38 -20.25
CA GLY A 217 14.29 7.99 -19.81
C GLY A 217 12.82 7.50 -19.89
N LEU A 218 12.61 6.22 -19.64
CA LEU A 218 11.40 5.45 -20.04
C LEU A 218 10.06 5.77 -19.34
N PHE A 219 9.76 7.02 -19.01
CA PHE A 219 8.47 7.45 -18.44
C PHE A 219 7.51 8.00 -19.50
N MET A 220 7.54 7.46 -20.72
CA MET A 220 6.63 7.90 -21.77
C MET A 220 5.31 7.15 -21.69
N PRO A 221 4.16 7.83 -21.90
CA PRO A 221 2.89 7.15 -22.07
C PRO A 221 3.01 6.06 -23.13
N ALA A 222 2.61 4.85 -22.78
CA ALA A 222 2.57 3.70 -23.64
C ALA A 222 1.12 3.28 -23.85
N THR A 223 0.89 2.56 -24.94
CA THR A 223 -0.41 1.93 -25.22
C THR A 223 -0.24 0.42 -25.14
N THR A 224 -1.28 -0.24 -24.62
CA THR A 224 -1.38 -1.69 -24.59
C THR A 224 -2.61 -2.10 -25.40
N ASP A 225 -2.65 -3.34 -25.84
CA ASP A 225 -3.62 -3.78 -26.84
C ASP A 225 -5.02 -3.96 -26.21
N GLY A 226 -5.10 -4.40 -24.95
CA GLY A 226 -6.35 -4.68 -24.24
C GLY A 226 -6.96 -3.52 -23.44
N ASN A 227 -6.25 -2.40 -23.28
CA ASN A 227 -6.72 -1.16 -22.62
C ASN A 227 -7.20 -1.29 -21.15
N PHE A 228 -7.05 -2.43 -20.49
CA PHE A 228 -7.43 -2.65 -19.09
C PHE A 228 -8.92 -2.36 -18.80
N THR A 229 -9.80 -2.89 -19.64
CA THR A 229 -11.25 -2.65 -19.51
C THR A 229 -12.01 -3.93 -19.19
N ASP A 230 -12.97 -3.81 -18.26
CA ASP A 230 -14.04 -4.78 -18.07
C ASP A 230 -15.40 -4.07 -18.23
N PRO A 231 -16.15 -4.32 -19.32
CA PRO A 231 -17.44 -3.69 -19.54
C PRO A 231 -18.53 -4.11 -18.53
N ASN A 232 -18.27 -5.14 -17.73
CA ASN A 232 -19.20 -5.64 -16.72
C ASN A 232 -18.93 -5.07 -15.31
N ILE A 233 -17.91 -4.23 -15.13
CA ILE A 233 -17.80 -3.40 -13.93
C ILE A 233 -18.78 -2.22 -14.06
N PRO A 234 -19.70 -2.03 -13.09
CA PRO A 234 -20.61 -0.89 -13.12
C PRO A 234 -19.87 0.45 -13.12
N ALA A 235 -20.45 1.46 -13.77
CA ALA A 235 -19.94 2.83 -13.69
C ALA A 235 -19.83 3.29 -12.23
N GLY A 236 -18.80 4.10 -11.95
CA GLY A 236 -18.51 4.59 -10.59
C GLY A 236 -17.56 3.70 -9.79
N TYR A 237 -16.96 2.68 -10.40
CA TYR A 237 -15.82 1.95 -9.84
C TYR A 237 -14.56 2.24 -10.66
N ALA A 238 -13.40 2.28 -10.00
CA ALA A 238 -12.12 2.59 -10.62
C ALA A 238 -10.98 1.72 -10.06
N PRO A 239 -9.91 1.47 -10.84
CA PRO A 239 -8.71 0.78 -10.36
C PRO A 239 -8.13 1.47 -9.13
N PHE A 240 -7.92 0.72 -8.05
CA PHE A 240 -7.49 1.24 -6.74
C PHE A 240 -6.12 0.68 -6.36
N GLY A 241 -6.02 -0.64 -6.21
CA GLY A 241 -4.75 -1.37 -6.04
C GLY A 241 -4.40 -2.16 -7.30
N ILE A 242 -3.11 -2.48 -7.45
CA ILE A 242 -2.62 -3.34 -8.53
C ILE A 242 -1.40 -4.13 -8.05
N ALA A 243 -1.34 -5.42 -8.38
CA ALA A 243 -0.18 -6.27 -8.11
C ALA A 243 0.08 -7.21 -9.30
N ASN A 244 1.36 -7.59 -9.47
CA ASN A 244 1.77 -8.59 -10.44
C ASN A 244 2.00 -9.89 -9.66
N ILE A 245 1.16 -10.88 -9.92
CA ILE A 245 1.18 -12.17 -9.24
C ILE A 245 1.33 -13.24 -10.30
N ASP A 246 2.48 -13.91 -10.30
CA ASP A 246 2.84 -14.98 -11.24
C ASP A 246 2.80 -14.55 -12.73
N GLY A 247 2.99 -13.25 -13.01
CA GLY A 247 3.00 -12.68 -14.37
C GLY A 247 1.70 -11.99 -14.77
N ASP A 248 0.61 -12.25 -14.06
CA ASP A 248 -0.69 -11.63 -14.30
C ASP A 248 -0.89 -10.39 -13.42
N LEU A 249 -1.56 -9.38 -13.97
CA LEU A 249 -1.89 -8.13 -13.27
C LEU A 249 -3.25 -8.25 -12.60
N PHE A 250 -3.22 -8.39 -11.28
CA PHE A 250 -4.42 -8.35 -10.45
C PHE A 250 -4.74 -6.91 -10.09
N VAL A 251 -5.91 -6.44 -10.50
CA VAL A 251 -6.35 -5.06 -10.30
C VAL A 251 -7.57 -5.07 -9.39
N THR A 252 -7.48 -4.39 -8.25
CA THR A 252 -8.63 -4.18 -7.37
C THR A 252 -9.36 -2.92 -7.80
N TYR A 253 -10.69 -2.93 -7.70
CA TYR A 253 -11.53 -1.78 -8.04
C TYR A 253 -12.36 -1.38 -6.83
N ALA A 254 -12.36 -0.10 -6.49
CA ALA A 254 -13.17 0.47 -5.42
C ALA A 254 -14.20 1.45 -6.00
N GLN A 255 -15.32 1.61 -5.27
CA GLN A 255 -16.35 2.58 -5.64
C GLN A 255 -15.84 3.99 -5.41
N GLN A 256 -16.07 4.93 -6.32
CA GLN A 256 -15.62 6.31 -6.21
C GLN A 256 -16.64 7.21 -5.49
N ASN A 257 -16.13 8.20 -4.76
CA ASN A 257 -16.93 9.35 -4.33
C ASN A 257 -17.28 10.27 -5.52
N ALA A 258 -18.06 11.32 -5.26
CA ALA A 258 -18.52 12.24 -6.30
C ALA A 258 -17.35 13.00 -6.95
N GLU A 259 -16.35 13.34 -6.15
CA GLU A 259 -15.11 14.03 -6.55
C GLU A 259 -14.15 13.10 -7.31
N LYS A 260 -14.40 11.79 -7.27
CA LYS A 260 -13.54 10.72 -7.81
C LYS A 260 -12.12 10.72 -7.26
N HIS A 261 -11.91 11.31 -6.09
CA HIS A 261 -10.61 11.36 -5.42
C HIS A 261 -10.43 10.17 -4.46
N ASP A 262 -11.50 9.85 -3.73
CA ASP A 262 -11.50 8.85 -2.67
C ASP A 262 -12.56 7.79 -2.91
N ASP A 263 -12.37 6.64 -2.27
CA ASP A 263 -13.33 5.57 -2.32
C ASP A 263 -14.56 5.84 -1.46
N VAL A 264 -15.62 5.07 -1.72
CA VAL A 264 -16.78 4.94 -0.84
C VAL A 264 -16.73 3.54 -0.25
N ALA A 265 -16.16 3.42 0.94
CA ALA A 265 -16.16 2.18 1.72
C ALA A 265 -17.59 1.64 1.95
N GLY A 266 -17.70 0.33 2.04
CA GLY A 266 -18.93 -0.41 2.29
C GLY A 266 -18.85 -1.86 1.82
N ASN A 267 -19.58 -2.74 2.50
CA ASN A 267 -19.64 -4.15 2.14
C ASN A 267 -20.18 -4.33 0.71
N GLY A 268 -19.43 -5.04 -0.13
CA GLY A 268 -19.75 -5.27 -1.53
C GLY A 268 -19.33 -4.12 -2.46
N HIS A 269 -18.63 -3.11 -1.95
CA HIS A 269 -18.05 -2.01 -2.73
C HIS A 269 -16.66 -2.38 -3.25
N GLY A 270 -16.58 -3.47 -4.01
CA GLY A 270 -15.32 -3.83 -4.65
C GLY A 270 -15.44 -4.91 -5.70
N PHE A 271 -14.46 -4.92 -6.60
CA PHE A 271 -14.22 -5.97 -7.58
C PHE A 271 -12.72 -6.24 -7.66
N VAL A 272 -12.35 -7.39 -8.24
CA VAL A 272 -10.97 -7.70 -8.61
C VAL A 272 -11.01 -8.34 -9.99
N ASP A 273 -10.24 -7.81 -10.93
CA ASP A 273 -10.02 -8.38 -12.25
C ASP A 273 -8.56 -8.84 -12.41
N VAL A 274 -8.34 -9.79 -13.31
CA VAL A 274 -7.02 -10.25 -13.72
C VAL A 274 -6.82 -9.90 -15.18
N PHE A 275 -5.73 -9.21 -15.48
CA PHE A 275 -5.30 -8.86 -16.83
C PHE A 275 -3.95 -9.48 -17.14
N ASP A 276 -3.66 -9.69 -18.42
CA ASP A 276 -2.26 -9.84 -18.85
C ASP A 276 -1.53 -8.49 -18.86
N THR A 277 -0.23 -8.49 -19.14
CA THR A 277 0.59 -7.28 -19.21
C THR A 277 0.36 -6.45 -20.48
N ASP A 278 -0.37 -6.98 -21.46
CA ASP A 278 -0.91 -6.25 -22.62
C ASP A 278 -2.32 -5.67 -22.34
N GLY A 279 -2.81 -5.79 -21.11
CA GLY A 279 -4.06 -5.23 -20.63
C GLY A 279 -5.32 -5.91 -21.11
N HIS A 280 -5.24 -7.14 -21.64
CA HIS A 280 -6.42 -7.94 -21.96
C HIS A 280 -7.01 -8.52 -20.67
N LEU A 281 -8.33 -8.39 -20.50
CA LEU A 281 -9.03 -9.00 -19.39
C LEU A 281 -8.97 -10.53 -19.54
N LEU A 282 -8.29 -11.19 -18.60
CA LEU A 282 -8.25 -12.66 -18.54
C LEU A 282 -9.52 -13.18 -17.87
N ARG A 283 -9.93 -12.55 -16.75
CA ARG A 283 -11.17 -12.87 -16.05
C ARG A 283 -11.48 -11.87 -14.93
N ARG A 284 -12.75 -11.84 -14.52
CA ARG A 284 -13.17 -11.37 -13.19
C ARG A 284 -12.69 -12.36 -12.12
N PHE A 285 -11.87 -11.90 -11.18
CA PHE A 285 -11.41 -12.70 -10.04
C PHE A 285 -12.45 -12.78 -8.94
N ALA A 286 -12.95 -11.63 -8.49
CA ALA A 286 -13.92 -11.56 -7.39
C ALA A 286 -14.86 -10.37 -7.59
N SER A 287 -16.10 -10.50 -7.10
CA SER A 287 -17.13 -9.46 -7.23
C SER A 287 -17.88 -9.27 -5.93
N ARG A 288 -17.89 -8.04 -5.42
CA ARG A 288 -18.71 -7.62 -4.28
C ARG A 288 -18.50 -8.55 -3.07
N GLY A 289 -19.58 -8.92 -2.40
CA GLY A 289 -19.54 -9.81 -1.24
C GLY A 289 -18.78 -9.16 -0.09
N THR A 290 -17.70 -9.81 0.34
CA THR A 290 -16.83 -9.35 1.43
C THR A 290 -15.82 -8.28 1.02
N LEU A 291 -15.80 -7.87 -0.26
CA LEU A 291 -14.93 -6.79 -0.73
C LEU A 291 -15.48 -5.43 -0.29
N ASP A 292 -14.60 -4.60 0.28
CA ASP A 292 -14.93 -3.30 0.88
C ASP A 292 -13.74 -2.35 0.65
N SER A 293 -13.77 -1.63 -0.47
CA SER A 293 -12.63 -0.85 -0.98
C SER A 293 -11.33 -1.68 -0.99
N PRO A 294 -11.28 -2.78 -1.76
CA PRO A 294 -10.13 -3.67 -1.77
C PRO A 294 -8.87 -2.96 -2.30
N TRP A 295 -7.77 -3.02 -1.56
CA TRP A 295 -6.49 -2.40 -1.94
C TRP A 295 -5.39 -3.44 -2.13
N GLY A 296 -4.87 -3.98 -1.03
CA GLY A 296 -3.67 -4.80 -1.02
C GLY A 296 -4.02 -6.20 -1.48
N ILE A 297 -3.33 -6.71 -2.48
CA ILE A 297 -3.49 -8.08 -2.95
C ILE A 297 -2.14 -8.77 -3.09
N THR A 298 -2.01 -9.95 -2.50
CA THR A 298 -0.77 -10.75 -2.56
C THR A 298 -1.08 -12.23 -2.48
N ARG A 299 -0.18 -13.05 -3.01
CA ARG A 299 -0.14 -14.48 -2.72
C ARG A 299 0.49 -14.68 -1.33
N ALA A 300 -0.17 -15.47 -0.49
CA ALA A 300 0.38 -15.93 0.78
C ALA A 300 1.55 -16.88 0.52
N SER A 301 2.56 -16.89 1.39
CA SER A 301 3.66 -17.84 1.26
C SER A 301 3.17 -19.28 1.48
N PHE A 302 3.98 -20.28 1.11
CA PHE A 302 3.65 -21.67 1.37
C PHE A 302 3.83 -22.09 2.85
N ALA A 303 4.31 -21.18 3.70
CA ALA A 303 4.41 -21.34 5.14
C ALA A 303 3.38 -20.49 5.92
N PHE A 304 2.31 -20.02 5.26
CA PHE A 304 1.31 -19.12 5.83
C PHE A 304 0.14 -19.85 6.55
N GLY A 305 0.44 -20.98 7.20
CA GLY A 305 -0.53 -21.79 7.93
C GLY A 305 -1.62 -22.39 7.04
N ARG A 306 -2.87 -22.43 7.52
CA ARG A 306 -4.02 -23.00 6.80
C ARG A 306 -4.26 -22.40 5.40
N PHE A 307 -3.80 -21.16 5.18
CA PHE A 307 -3.98 -20.43 3.93
C PHE A 307 -2.71 -20.34 3.07
N SER A 308 -1.78 -21.28 3.23
CA SER A 308 -0.60 -21.38 2.39
C SER A 308 -0.92 -21.33 0.90
N GLY A 309 -0.25 -20.42 0.18
CA GLY A 309 -0.38 -20.24 -1.27
C GLY A 309 -1.68 -19.58 -1.76
N LYS A 310 -2.61 -19.23 -0.87
CA LYS A 310 -3.88 -18.56 -1.25
C LYS A 310 -3.66 -17.11 -1.65
N ILE A 311 -4.67 -16.51 -2.28
CA ILE A 311 -4.69 -15.06 -2.56
C ILE A 311 -5.32 -14.35 -1.38
N LEU A 312 -4.62 -13.36 -0.83
CA LEU A 312 -5.07 -12.50 0.25
C LEU A 312 -5.45 -11.14 -0.33
N ILE A 313 -6.62 -10.62 0.05
CA ILE A 313 -7.10 -9.29 -0.33
C ILE A 313 -7.42 -8.51 0.95
N GLY A 314 -6.64 -7.46 1.20
CA GLY A 314 -6.87 -6.48 2.25
C GLY A 314 -7.89 -5.44 1.82
N ASN A 315 -8.85 -5.17 2.70
CA ASN A 315 -9.92 -4.21 2.47
C ASN A 315 -9.63 -2.95 3.27
N PHE A 316 -9.45 -1.81 2.58
CA PHE A 316 -9.21 -0.53 3.25
C PHE A 316 -10.40 -0.13 4.12
N GLY A 317 -11.63 -0.33 3.62
CA GLY A 317 -12.83 0.20 4.26
C GLY A 317 -13.15 -0.40 5.62
N ASN A 318 -12.91 -1.70 5.82
CA ASN A 318 -13.17 -2.39 7.10
C ASN A 318 -11.95 -3.04 7.75
N GLY A 319 -10.78 -2.94 7.12
CA GLY A 319 -9.52 -3.47 7.63
C GLY A 319 -9.36 -4.99 7.57
N ARG A 320 -10.34 -5.73 7.05
CA ARG A 320 -10.32 -7.20 7.04
C ARG A 320 -9.53 -7.73 5.86
N ILE A 321 -8.98 -8.93 6.03
CA ILE A 321 -8.23 -9.63 4.99
C ILE A 321 -9.03 -10.86 4.55
N ASN A 322 -9.52 -10.81 3.32
CA ASN A 322 -10.24 -11.90 2.68
C ASN A 322 -9.25 -12.89 2.05
N VAL A 323 -9.60 -14.17 2.08
CA VAL A 323 -8.82 -15.27 1.53
C VAL A 323 -9.56 -15.91 0.38
N PHE A 324 -8.87 -16.09 -0.75
CA PHE A 324 -9.42 -16.66 -1.96
C PHE A 324 -8.55 -17.79 -2.49
N ASN A 325 -9.20 -18.77 -3.12
CA ASN A 325 -8.54 -19.73 -4.00
C ASN A 325 -8.00 -19.02 -5.26
N ASN A 326 -7.07 -19.67 -5.96
CA ASN A 326 -6.48 -19.13 -7.18
C ASN A 326 -7.51 -18.87 -8.29
N ASP A 327 -8.63 -19.58 -8.28
CA ASP A 327 -9.74 -19.41 -9.22
C ASP A 327 -10.66 -18.23 -8.87
N GLY A 328 -10.44 -17.54 -7.74
CA GLY A 328 -11.30 -16.44 -7.28
C GLY A 328 -12.44 -16.86 -6.35
N THR A 329 -12.54 -18.14 -5.99
CA THR A 329 -13.53 -18.61 -5.00
C THR A 329 -13.15 -18.11 -3.61
N PHE A 330 -14.05 -17.38 -2.95
CA PHE A 330 -13.87 -16.96 -1.56
C PHE A 330 -13.78 -18.18 -0.64
N VAL A 331 -12.81 -18.16 0.26
CA VAL A 331 -12.56 -19.24 1.25
C VAL A 331 -13.02 -18.79 2.62
N ASP A 332 -12.40 -17.72 3.14
CA ASP A 332 -12.63 -17.24 4.51
C ASP A 332 -12.02 -15.83 4.70
N GLN A 333 -12.03 -15.31 5.93
CA GLN A 333 -11.21 -14.17 6.37
C GLN A 333 -10.08 -14.64 7.29
N LEU A 334 -9.01 -13.86 7.41
CA LEU A 334 -8.04 -14.10 8.48
C LEU A 334 -8.71 -13.86 9.84
N GLU A 335 -8.42 -14.72 10.80
CA GLU A 335 -8.94 -14.62 12.16
C GLU A 335 -7.82 -14.36 13.16
N ASN A 336 -8.13 -13.62 14.21
CA ASN A 336 -7.23 -13.44 15.34
C ASN A 336 -7.27 -14.65 16.28
N PRO A 337 -6.38 -14.74 17.29
CA PRO A 337 -6.35 -15.88 18.23
C PRO A 337 -7.61 -16.05 19.10
N TYR A 338 -8.55 -15.11 19.02
CA TYR A 338 -9.84 -15.17 19.71
C TYR A 338 -10.98 -15.63 18.80
N GLY A 339 -10.68 -16.07 17.57
CA GLY A 339 -11.69 -16.52 16.59
C GLY A 339 -12.54 -15.40 16.00
N ASN A 340 -12.10 -14.14 16.09
CA ASN A 340 -12.78 -13.02 15.43
C ASN A 340 -12.06 -12.66 14.13
N PRO A 341 -12.77 -12.15 13.11
CA PRO A 341 -12.13 -11.60 11.92
C PRO A 341 -11.06 -10.58 12.29
N LEU A 342 -9.83 -10.82 11.83
CA LEU A 342 -8.71 -9.92 11.99
C LEU A 342 -8.97 -8.66 11.17
N ALA A 343 -8.94 -7.51 11.85
CA ALA A 343 -9.15 -6.20 11.23
C ALA A 343 -8.04 -5.24 11.65
N ILE A 344 -7.50 -4.52 10.67
CA ILE A 344 -6.50 -3.46 10.85
C ILE A 344 -7.09 -2.17 10.29
N ASP A 345 -7.37 -1.19 11.16
CA ASP A 345 -7.95 0.09 10.75
C ASP A 345 -7.07 0.81 9.72
N GLY A 346 -7.67 1.23 8.60
CA GLY A 346 -6.98 1.86 7.47
C GLY A 346 -5.98 0.95 6.76
N LEU A 347 -6.24 -0.35 6.64
CA LEU A 347 -5.33 -1.30 5.98
C LEU A 347 -5.04 -0.93 4.53
N TRP A 348 -3.75 -0.74 4.22
CA TRP A 348 -3.27 -0.50 2.86
C TRP A 348 -2.53 -1.72 2.32
N THR A 349 -1.20 -1.67 2.26
CA THR A 349 -0.40 -2.67 1.53
C THR A 349 -0.34 -3.99 2.28
N LEU A 350 -0.34 -5.09 1.53
CA LEU A 350 0.04 -6.42 1.98
C LEU A 350 1.18 -6.90 1.08
N THR A 351 2.31 -7.30 1.65
CA THR A 351 3.44 -7.85 0.90
C THR A 351 4.17 -8.90 1.73
N LEU A 352 4.65 -9.97 1.10
CA LEU A 352 5.61 -10.85 1.76
C LEU A 352 6.94 -10.12 1.98
N GLY A 353 7.69 -10.56 2.99
CA GLY A 353 9.03 -10.04 3.26
C GLY A 353 10.07 -10.49 2.22
N GLY A 354 11.33 -10.16 2.49
CA GLY A 354 12.46 -10.31 1.56
C GLY A 354 13.40 -9.12 1.55
N GLY A 355 13.02 -8.04 2.24
CA GLY A 355 13.89 -6.93 2.62
C GLY A 355 14.84 -7.29 3.76
N ARG A 356 15.61 -6.29 4.21
CA ARG A 356 16.58 -6.41 5.30
C ARG A 356 15.92 -6.96 6.55
N ASN A 357 16.54 -7.98 7.15
CA ASN A 357 16.07 -8.63 8.38
C ASN A 357 14.59 -9.03 8.34
N SER A 358 14.15 -9.62 7.24
CA SER A 358 12.79 -10.14 7.11
C SER A 358 12.79 -11.52 6.49
N SER A 359 11.80 -12.33 6.86
CA SER A 359 11.54 -13.60 6.18
C SER A 359 10.61 -13.38 4.99
N SER A 360 10.87 -14.09 3.89
CA SER A 360 9.94 -14.17 2.75
C SER A 360 8.61 -14.85 3.08
N ASP A 361 8.50 -15.49 4.24
CA ASP A 361 7.26 -16.11 4.71
C ASP A 361 6.42 -15.21 5.62
N THR A 362 6.96 -14.08 6.04
CA THR A 362 6.23 -13.12 6.89
C THR A 362 5.43 -12.15 6.01
N LEU A 363 4.14 -12.02 6.31
CA LEU A 363 3.30 -11.01 5.69
C LEU A 363 3.52 -9.67 6.40
N TYR A 364 3.94 -8.65 5.67
CA TYR A 364 4.05 -7.28 6.13
C TYR A 364 2.83 -6.48 5.68
N PHE A 365 2.45 -5.50 6.50
CA PHE A 365 1.38 -4.58 6.18
C PHE A 365 1.73 -3.14 6.54
N SER A 366 1.07 -2.22 5.85
CA SER A 366 0.99 -0.81 6.22
C SER A 366 -0.47 -0.42 6.43
N ALA A 367 -0.70 0.59 7.26
CA ALA A 367 -2.04 1.11 7.50
C ALA A 367 -2.04 2.59 7.88
N GLY A 368 -3.16 3.25 7.57
CA GLY A 368 -3.50 4.62 7.95
C GLY A 368 -4.62 4.69 9.00
N PRO A 369 -4.40 4.24 10.25
CA PRO A 369 -5.45 4.23 11.26
C PRO A 369 -5.89 5.65 11.69
N ASN A 370 -7.02 5.73 12.38
CA ASN A 370 -7.63 6.97 12.87
C ASN A 370 -7.92 7.95 11.73
N LYS A 371 -8.60 7.48 10.69
CA LYS A 371 -8.91 8.27 9.48
C LYS A 371 -7.63 8.83 8.85
N GLU A 372 -6.64 7.96 8.68
CA GLU A 372 -5.37 8.28 8.00
C GLU A 372 -4.50 9.34 8.70
N THR A 373 -4.88 9.80 9.90
CA THR A 373 -4.06 10.76 10.64
C THR A 373 -2.83 10.12 11.28
N ASN A 374 -2.80 8.79 11.36
CA ASN A 374 -1.69 8.01 11.91
C ASN A 374 -1.23 6.98 10.88
N GLY A 375 -0.01 6.46 11.08
CA GLY A 375 0.57 5.40 10.28
C GLY A 375 0.97 4.23 11.16
N LEU A 376 0.91 3.04 10.58
CA LEU A 376 1.30 1.79 11.20
C LEU A 376 2.00 0.91 10.17
N PHE A 377 3.17 0.39 10.53
CA PHE A 377 3.89 -0.65 9.79
C PHE A 377 4.05 -1.85 10.71
N GLY A 378 3.74 -3.05 10.22
CA GLY A 378 3.75 -4.25 11.05
C GLY A 378 3.76 -5.55 10.26
N THR A 379 3.64 -6.66 10.99
CA THR A 379 3.57 -8.01 10.41
C THR A 379 2.30 -8.74 10.81
N ILE A 380 1.94 -9.74 10.01
CA ILE A 380 0.90 -10.73 10.26
C ILE A 380 1.56 -12.10 10.10
N THR A 381 1.47 -12.93 11.13
CA THR A 381 2.03 -14.29 11.11
C THR A 381 1.01 -15.30 11.60
N PRO A 382 0.97 -16.52 11.03
CA PRO A 382 0.24 -17.62 11.65
C PRO A 382 0.70 -17.82 13.10
N VAL A 383 -0.22 -18.22 13.98
CA VAL A 383 0.16 -18.76 15.29
C VAL A 383 0.86 -20.10 15.02
N SER A 384 2.10 -20.26 15.46
CA SER A 384 2.76 -21.55 15.40
C SER A 384 2.09 -22.48 16.41
N GLY A 385 1.52 -23.60 15.94
CA GLY A 385 1.06 -24.68 16.80
C GLY A 385 2.12 -25.00 17.85
N SER A 386 1.70 -25.04 19.12
CA SER A 386 2.56 -25.32 20.26
C SER A 386 3.45 -26.54 19.96
N ASN A 387 4.77 -26.34 20.02
CA ASN A 387 5.73 -27.43 20.03
C ASN A 387 5.26 -28.47 21.05
N SER A 388 5.12 -29.70 20.58
CA SER A 388 4.87 -30.89 21.40
C SER A 388 5.64 -30.78 22.70
N ILE A 389 4.91 -30.72 23.82
CA ILE A 389 5.47 -30.94 25.15
C ILE A 389 6.11 -32.33 25.09
N SER A 390 7.43 -32.38 24.96
CA SER A 390 8.17 -33.59 25.26
C SER A 390 7.91 -33.87 26.73
N ASN A 391 7.08 -34.88 27.00
CA ASN A 391 7.01 -35.50 28.31
C ASN A 391 8.42 -36.02 28.63
N SER A 392 9.21 -35.21 29.33
CA SER A 392 10.33 -35.70 30.10
C SER A 392 9.73 -36.42 31.29
N THR A 393 9.40 -37.69 31.10
CA THR A 393 9.23 -38.63 32.21
C THR A 393 10.52 -38.63 33.02
N VAL A 394 10.39 -38.15 34.25
CA VAL A 394 11.29 -38.41 35.36
C VAL A 394 11.47 -39.93 35.47
N ASN A 395 12.73 -40.36 35.52
CA ASN A 395 13.18 -41.51 36.29
C ASN A 395 14.49 -41.13 36.97
#